data_AF-A0A0S8BMF4-F1
#
_entry.id   AF-A0A0S8BMF4-F1
#
_cell.length_a   1.000
_cell.length_b   1.000
_cell.length_c   1.000
_cell.angle_alpha   90.00
_cell.angle_beta   90.00
_cell.angle_gamma   90.00
#
_symmetry.space_group_name_H-M   'P 1'
#
loop_
_entity.id
_entity.type
_entity.pdbx_description
1 polymer ?
#
loop_
_entity_poly.entity_id
_entity_poly.type
_entity_poly.pdbx_seq_one_letter_code
_entity_poly.pdbx_strand_id
1 'polypeptide(L)' 'MPFAVPEQFRWIAQDSDGVWWGYTAEPHRHDIGWYENEVGETQRLGRTEPGGWEQSLTRIARRS' A
#
# COMPACT_ATOMS: atom_id res chain seq x y z
N MET A 1 -0.65 11.81 3.38
CA MET A 1 -0.61 11.10 2.08
C MET A 1 -1.10 12.07 1.02
N PRO A 2 -0.37 12.30 -0.08
CA PRO A 2 -0.77 13.25 -1.13
C PRO A 2 -1.84 12.69 -2.10
N PHE A 3 -2.46 11.56 -1.76
CA PHE A 3 -3.47 10.87 -2.56
C PHE A 3 -4.63 10.40 -1.66
N ALA A 4 -5.82 10.34 -2.24
CA ALA A 4 -6.99 9.77 -1.58
C ALA A 4 -6.89 8.23 -1.58
N VAL A 5 -7.29 7.60 -0.48
CA VAL A 5 -7.33 6.15 -0.36
C VAL A 5 -8.79 5.70 -0.34
N PRO A 6 -9.27 4.97 -1.36
CA PRO A 6 -10.64 4.46 -1.38
C PRO A 6 -11.01 3.63 -0.14
N GLU A 7 -12.29 3.65 0.23
CA GLU A 7 -12.78 3.03 1.46
C GLU A 7 -12.64 1.51 1.49
N GLN A 8 -12.58 0.83 0.35
CA GLN A 8 -12.41 -0.62 0.31
C GLN A 8 -11.03 -1.06 0.82
N PHE A 9 -9.98 -0.24 0.64
CA PHE A 9 -8.63 -0.62 1.02
C PHE A 9 -8.44 -0.55 2.53
N ARG A 10 -7.69 -1.52 3.06
CA ARG A 10 -7.40 -1.67 4.51
C ARG A 10 -5.92 -1.45 4.80
N TRP A 11 -5.09 -1.57 3.78
CA TRP A 11 -3.64 -1.43 3.85
C TRP A 11 -3.16 -0.53 2.73
N ILE A 12 -2.08 0.18 2.99
CA ILE A 12 -1.28 0.87 1.98
C ILE A 12 0.17 0.52 2.16
N ALA A 13 0.90 0.46 1.06
CA ALA A 13 2.35 0.31 1.10
C ALA A 13 2.99 1.02 -0.10
N GLN A 14 4.25 1.39 0.07
CA GLN A 14 5.09 1.97 -0.95
C GLN A 14 6.07 0.92 -1.47
N ASP A 15 6.31 0.90 -2.77
CA ASP A 15 7.40 0.14 -3.37
C ASP A 15 8.71 0.94 -3.39
N SER A 16 9.81 0.28 -3.71
CA SER A 16 11.16 0.88 -3.76
C SER A 16 11.29 2.05 -4.75
N ASP A 17 10.42 2.14 -5.75
CA ASP A 17 10.40 3.24 -6.73
C ASP A 17 9.52 4.43 -6.30
N GLY A 18 8.90 4.32 -5.12
CA GLY A 18 8.07 5.35 -4.51
C GLY A 18 6.58 5.27 -4.87
N VAL A 19 6.16 4.28 -5.67
CA VAL A 19 4.74 4.04 -6.00
C VAL A 19 3.99 3.54 -4.77
N TRP A 20 2.81 4.09 -4.52
CA TRP A 20 1.92 3.66 -3.46
C TRP A 20 0.78 2.81 -4.00
N TRP A 21 0.48 1.75 -3.26
CA TRP A 21 -0.59 0.81 -3.54
C TRP A 21 -1.56 0.73 -2.36
N GLY A 22 -2.83 0.49 -2.67
CA GLY A 22 -3.86 0.15 -1.71
C GLY A 22 -4.23 -1.32 -1.85
N TYR A 23 -4.41 -2.01 -0.72
CA TYR A 23 -4.77 -3.42 -0.66
C TYR A 23 -5.95 -3.64 0.26
N THR A 24 -6.90 -4.48 -0.15
CA THR A 24 -8.05 -4.86 0.68
C THR A 24 -7.67 -5.91 1.74
N ALA A 25 -6.69 -6.76 1.43
CA ALA A 25 -6.05 -7.72 2.33
C ALA A 25 -4.60 -7.30 2.67
N GLU A 26 -4.00 -7.90 3.70
CA GLU A 26 -2.62 -7.60 4.08
C GLU A 26 -1.64 -8.14 3.01
N PRO A 27 -0.82 -7.29 2.37
CA PRO A 27 0.10 -7.71 1.32
C PRO A 27 1.34 -8.42 1.89
N HIS A 28 2.01 -9.20 1.05
CA HIS A 28 3.30 -9.80 1.40
C HIS A 28 4.46 -8.93 0.93
N ARG A 29 5.52 -8.88 1.75
CA ARG A 29 6.78 -8.24 1.36
C ARG A 29 7.51 -9.12 0.35
N HIS A 30 7.95 -8.52 -0.76
CA HIS A 30 8.81 -9.14 -1.77
C HIS A 30 10.16 -8.40 -1.83
N ASP A 31 10.97 -8.66 -2.86
CA ASP A 31 12.35 -8.18 -3.02
C ASP A 31 12.48 -6.66 -3.24
N ILE A 32 11.52 -6.03 -3.93
CA ILE A 32 11.55 -4.59 -4.29
C ILE A 32 10.24 -3.85 -3.98
N GLY A 33 9.31 -4.49 -3.29
CA GLY A 33 7.96 -3.95 -3.09
C GLY A 33 7.00 -4.89 -2.34
N TRP A 34 5.72 -4.53 -2.37
CA TRP A 34 4.63 -5.25 -1.71
C TRP A 34 3.68 -5.87 -2.75
N TYR A 35 3.38 -7.16 -2.59
CA TYR A 35 2.58 -7.91 -3.56
C TYR A 35 1.25 -8.36 -2.96
N GLU A 36 0.22 -8.42 -3.80
CA GLU A 36 -1.11 -8.91 -3.45
C GLU A 36 -1.05 -10.40 -3.10
N ASN A 37 -1.78 -10.84 -2.09
CA ASN A 37 -1.78 -12.22 -1.62
C ASN A 37 -2.78 -13.14 -2.37
N GLU A 38 -3.26 -12.76 -3.55
CA GLU A 38 -4.32 -13.43 -4.35
C GLU A 38 -5.71 -13.48 -3.68
N VAL A 39 -5.89 -12.85 -2.51
CA VAL A 39 -7.14 -12.87 -1.72
C VAL A 39 -7.75 -11.45 -1.63
N GLY A 40 -7.40 -10.53 -2.53
CA GLY A 40 -7.82 -9.14 -2.42
C GLY A 40 -7.97 -8.39 -3.73
N GLU A 41 -8.11 -7.08 -3.62
CA GLU A 41 -7.96 -6.15 -4.73
C GLU A 41 -6.76 -5.26 -4.43
N THR A 42 -6.00 -4.95 -5.47
CA THR A 42 -4.91 -3.99 -5.44
C THR A 42 -5.18 -2.82 -6.38
N GLN A 43 -4.79 -1.62 -5.97
CA GLN A 43 -4.86 -0.45 -6.82
C GLN A 43 -3.70 0.51 -6.56
N ARG A 44 -3.11 1.03 -7.64
CA ARG A 44 -2.14 2.11 -7.58
C ARG A 44 -2.80 3.42 -7.13
N LEU A 45 -2.30 4.02 -6.05
CA LEU A 45 -2.86 5.23 -5.43
C LEU A 45 -2.12 6.51 -5.83
N GLY A 46 -0.81 6.42 -6.08
CA GLY A 46 0.01 7.58 -6.39
C GLY A 46 1.50 7.26 -6.36
N ARG A 47 2.33 8.31 -6.32
CA ARG A 47 3.78 8.21 -6.18
C ARG A 47 4.29 9.37 -5.33
N THR A 48 5.25 9.09 -4.46
CA THR A 48 6.04 10.09 -3.73
C THR A 48 7.52 9.79 -3.91
N GLU A 49 8.39 10.59 -3.29
CA GLU A 49 9.80 10.20 -3.18
C GLU A 49 9.91 8.83 -2.46
N PRO A 50 10.80 7.94 -2.92
CA PRO A 50 11.07 6.68 -2.22
C PRO A 50 11.60 6.93 -0.82
N GLY A 51 11.05 6.26 0.19
CA GLY A 51 11.54 6.40 1.57
C GLY A 51 11.27 5.15 2.40
N GLY A 52 12.29 4.32 2.59
CA GLY A 52 12.24 3.15 3.49
C GLY A 52 11.04 2.24 3.22
N TRP A 53 10.86 1.84 1.95
CA TRP A 53 9.68 1.13 1.45
C TRP A 53 9.38 -0.16 2.25
N GLU A 54 10.40 -0.80 2.83
CA GLU A 54 10.29 -1.98 3.69
C GLU A 54 9.49 -1.74 4.97
N GLN A 55 9.37 -0.49 5.39
CA GLN A 55 8.65 -0.04 6.59
C GLN A 55 7.36 0.70 6.25
N SER A 56 7.02 0.82 4.96
CA SER A 56 5.90 1.63 4.49
C SER A 56 4.53 0.99 4.73
N LEU A 57 4.46 -0.34 4.92
CA LEU A 57 3.21 -1.04 5.12
C LEU A 57 2.47 -0.49 6.32
N THR A 58 1.31 0.09 6.06
CA THR A 58 0.49 0.76 7.06
C THR A 58 -0.94 0.27 6.97
N ARG A 59 -1.50 -0.16 8.11
CA ARG A 59 -2.94 -0.44 8.23
C ARG A 59 -3.71 0.87 8.37
N ILE A 60 -4.73 1.07 7.55
CA ILE A 60 -5.59 2.25 7.62
C ILE A 60 -6.50 2.12 8.84
N ALA A 61 -6.27 2.96 9.85
CA ALA A 61 -7.19 3.08 10.97
C ALA A 61 -8.38 3.96 10.55
N ARG A 62 -9.55 3.34 10.36
CA ARG A 62 -10.80 4.10 10.23
C ARG A 62 -11.42 4.25 11.60
N ARG A 63 -11.59 5.49 12.04
CA ARG A 63 -12.44 5.82 13.19
C ARG A 63 -13.89 5.75 12.70
N SER A 64 -14.70 4.95 13.38
CA SER A 64 -16.16 4.91 13.25
C SER A 64 -16.80 6.16 13.83
#